data_AF-A0A6P0I0J0-F1
#
_entry.id   AF-A0A6P0I0J0-F1
#
_cell.length_a   1.000
_cell.length_b   1.000
_cell.length_c   1.000
_cell.angle_alpha   90.00
_cell.angle_beta   90.00
_cell.angle_gamma   90.00
#
_symmetry.space_group_name_H-M   'P 1'
#
loop_
_entity.id
_entity.type
_entity.pdbx_description
1 polymer ?
#
loop_
_entity_poly.entity_id
_entity_poly.type
_entity_poly.pdbx_seq_one_letter_code
_entity_poly.pdbx_strand_id
1 'polypeptide(L)' 'MNPTTESKLSSEKSLKAMKSFSEKYAKNTNTYFCVDPSVTAVVIEGLAKHKDELGAPLCPCRHYEDKEAEV' A
#
# COMPACT_ATOMS: atom_id res chain seq x y z
N MET A 1 18.06 -3.29 -17.67
CA MET A 1 18.36 -1.95 -17.11
C MET A 1 17.31 -1.69 -16.04
N ASN A 2 17.67 -1.85 -14.77
CA ASN A 2 16.76 -1.59 -13.65
C ASN A 2 16.72 -0.09 -13.41
N PRO A 3 15.56 0.60 -13.52
CA PRO A 3 15.48 1.95 -13.01
C PRO A 3 15.51 1.86 -11.49
N THR A 4 16.46 2.57 -10.91
CA THR A 4 16.60 2.78 -9.47
C THR A 4 15.36 3.53 -8.99
N THR A 5 14.32 2.82 -8.55
CA THR A 5 13.17 3.44 -7.90
C THR A 5 13.63 3.96 -6.55
N GLU A 6 13.71 5.28 -6.39
CA GLU A 6 14.06 5.92 -5.13
C GLU A 6 13.17 5.39 -3.99
N SER A 7 13.82 4.69 -3.06
CA SER A 7 13.20 4.07 -1.89
C SER A 7 12.86 5.13 -0.85
N LYS A 8 11.90 6.00 -1.16
CA LYS A 8 11.22 6.78 -0.13
C LYS A 8 10.23 5.84 0.57
N LEU A 9 10.56 5.43 1.79
CA LEU A 9 9.64 4.72 2.69
C LEU A 9 8.47 5.63 3.07
N SER A 10 7.31 5.02 3.31
CA SER A 10 6.16 5.71 3.86
C SER A 10 6.43 6.18 5.30
N SER A 11 5.67 7.17 5.74
CA SER A 11 5.70 7.62 7.13
C SER A 11 5.17 6.52 8.06
N GLU A 12 5.75 6.40 9.26
CA GLU A 12 5.31 5.42 10.27
C GLU A 12 3.82 5.57 10.59
N LYS A 13 3.30 6.79 10.52
CA LYS A 13 1.88 7.10 10.71
C LYS A 13 1.02 6.44 9.64
N SER A 14 1.36 6.60 8.36
CA SER A 14 0.61 6.01 7.25
C SER A 14 0.76 4.50 7.21
N LEU A 15 1.95 3.97 7.51
CA LEU A 15 2.17 2.54 7.61
C LEU A 15 1.29 1.90 8.69
N LYS A 16 1.27 2.49 9.90
CA LYS A 16 0.41 2.02 10.99
C LYS A 16 -1.08 2.11 10.64
N ALA A 17 -1.49 3.21 9.99
CA ALA A 17 -2.87 3.39 9.55
C ALA A 17 -3.28 2.32 8.52
N MET A 18 -2.44 2.03 7.53
CA MET A 18 -2.72 1.02 6.50
C MET A 18 -2.69 -0.40 7.05
N LYS A 19 -1.84 -0.69 8.03
CA LYS A 19 -1.88 -1.95 8.76
C LYS A 19 -3.22 -2.14 9.48
N SER A 20 -3.63 -1.18 10.30
CA SER A 20 -4.90 -1.27 11.04
C SER A 20 -6.12 -1.31 10.12
N PHE A 21 -6.08 -0.57 9.00
CA PHE A 21 -7.10 -0.65 7.96
C PHE A 21 -7.20 -2.07 7.39
N SER A 22 -6.07 -2.66 7.00
CA SER A 22 -6.02 -3.99 6.39
C SER A 22 -6.54 -5.07 7.35
N GLU A 23 -6.12 -5.04 8.61
CA GLU A 23 -6.57 -5.99 9.65
C GLU A 23 -8.09 -5.88 9.89
N LYS A 24 -8.60 -4.64 10.00
CA LYS A 24 -10.03 -4.40 10.21
C LYS A 24 -10.84 -4.84 8.98
N TYR A 25 -10.37 -4.54 7.77
CA TYR A 25 -11.06 -4.89 6.54
C TYR A 25 -11.09 -6.41 6.33
N ALA A 26 -9.98 -7.11 6.59
CA ALA A 26 -9.91 -8.57 6.54
C ALA A 26 -10.94 -9.21 7.50
N LYS A 27 -10.99 -8.73 8.74
CA LYS A 27 -11.99 -9.19 9.73
C LYS A 27 -13.43 -8.91 9.28
N ASN A 28 -13.70 -7.72 8.77
CA ASN A 28 -15.06 -7.30 8.38
C ASN A 28 -15.57 -8.04 7.13
N THR A 29 -14.68 -8.40 6.21
CA THR A 29 -15.02 -9.08 4.96
C THR A 29 -14.84 -10.60 5.03
N ASN A 30 -14.44 -11.12 6.19
CA ASN A 30 -14.09 -12.53 6.38
C ASN A 30 -13.07 -13.02 5.34
N THR A 31 -12.05 -12.20 5.08
CA THR A 31 -10.92 -12.51 4.20
C THR A 31 -9.65 -12.69 5.02
N TYR A 32 -8.63 -13.29 4.41
CA TYR A 32 -7.38 -13.67 5.05
C TYR A 32 -6.18 -13.12 4.28
N PHE A 33 -5.10 -12.85 4.99
CA PHE A 33 -3.84 -12.47 4.37
C PHE A 33 -3.15 -13.65 3.68
N CYS A 34 -2.20 -13.34 2.81
CA CYS A 34 -1.39 -14.33 2.13
C CYS A 34 -0.59 -15.17 3.15
N VAL A 35 -0.33 -16.44 2.81
CA VAL A 35 0.51 -17.34 3.62
C VAL A 35 1.94 -16.82 3.78
N ASP A 36 2.42 -16.05 2.81
CA ASP A 36 3.69 -15.33 2.88
C ASP A 36 3.45 -13.92 3.45
N PRO A 37 3.92 -13.63 4.68
CA PRO A 37 3.79 -12.31 5.29
C PRO A 37 4.49 -11.20 4.50
N SER A 38 5.53 -11.54 3.73
CA SER A 38 6.31 -10.59 2.94
C SER A 38 5.44 -9.93 1.86
N VAL A 39 4.55 -10.69 1.22
CA VAL A 39 3.60 -10.17 0.23
C VAL A 39 2.68 -9.15 0.87
N THR A 40 2.13 -9.49 2.04
CA THR A 40 1.25 -8.59 2.80
C THR A 40 1.98 -7.30 3.21
N ALA A 41 3.23 -7.42 3.67
CA ALA A 41 4.05 -6.28 4.07
C ALA A 41 4.32 -5.31 2.90
N VAL A 42 4.72 -5.82 1.73
CA VAL A 42 5.00 -4.99 0.54
C VAL A 42 3.75 -4.27 0.05
N VAL A 43 2.58 -4.93 0.07
CA VAL A 43 1.32 -4.29 -0.34
C VAL A 43 0.91 -3.20 0.65
N ILE A 44 1.02 -3.44 1.95
CA ILE A 44 0.69 -2.42 2.98
C ILE A 44 1.63 -1.22 2.87
N GLU A 45 2.93 -1.44 2.65
CA GLU A 45 3.91 -0.36 2.44
C GLU A 45 3.57 0.44 1.17
N GLY A 46 3.23 -0.24 0.07
CA GLY A 46 2.83 0.44 -1.18
C GLY A 46 1.57 1.28 -1.03
N LEU A 47 0.55 0.76 -0.34
CA LEU A 47 -0.67 1.52 -0.01
C LEU A 47 -0.36 2.75 0.86
N ALA A 48 0.54 2.59 1.84
CA ALA A 48 0.94 3.69 2.73
C ALA A 48 1.74 4.77 1.98
N LYS A 49 2.62 4.36 1.05
CA LYS A 49 3.37 5.28 0.20
C LYS A 49 2.45 6.10 -0.71
N HIS A 50 1.52 5.45 -1.40
CA HIS A 50 0.55 6.16 -2.23
C HIS A 50 -0.35 7.07 -1.40
N LYS A 51 -0.70 6.70 -0.17
CA LYS A 51 -1.42 7.58 0.75
C LYS A 51 -0.63 8.85 1.10
N ASP A 52 0.68 8.74 1.30
CA ASP A 52 1.53 9.89 1.62
C ASP A 52 1.79 10.79 0.41
N GLU A 53 1.90 10.22 -0.78
CA GLU A 53 2.20 10.95 -2.02
C GLU A 53 0.95 11.55 -2.68
N LEU A 54 -0.14 10.79 -2.73
CA LEU A 54 -1.38 11.13 -3.46
C LEU A 54 -2.54 11.50 -2.52
N GLY A 55 -2.38 11.35 -1.20
CA GLY A 55 -3.45 11.52 -0.22
C GLY A 55 -4.40 10.31 -0.08
N ALA A 56 -4.46 9.45 -1.09
CA ALA A 56 -5.31 8.25 -1.13
C ALA A 56 -4.49 6.95 -1.29
N PRO A 57 -4.90 5.83 -0.66
CA PRO A 57 -4.20 4.55 -0.75
C PRO A 57 -4.49 3.83 -2.08
N LEU A 58 -3.97 4.38 -3.18
CA LEU A 58 -4.11 3.79 -4.52
C LEU A 58 -3.43 2.42 -4.59
N CYS A 59 -3.97 1.48 -5.39
CA CYS A 59 -3.46 0.11 -5.43
C CYS A 59 -2.00 0.04 -5.92
N PRO A 60 -1.06 -0.51 -5.13
CA PRO A 60 0.36 -0.56 -5.51
C PRO A 60 0.67 -1.64 -6.56
N CYS A 61 -0.26 -2.55 -6.83
CA CYS A 61 -0.07 -3.67 -7.76
C CYS A 61 -0.54 -3.34 -9.18
N ARG A 62 -0.82 -2.08 -9.50
CA ARG A 62 -1.26 -1.62 -10.82
C ARG A 62 -0.30 -0.56 -11.36
N HIS A 63 -0.15 -0.56 -12.69
CA HIS A 63 0.41 0.57 -13.41
C HIS A 63 -0.70 1.54 -13.78
N TYR A 64 -0.41 2.82 -13.67
CA TYR A 64 -1.30 3.93 -14.00
C TYR A 64 -0.51 4.91 -14.87
N GLU A 65 -1.11 5.38 -15.96
CA GLU A 65 -0.52 6.40 -16.82
C GLU A 65 -0.43 7.75 -16.08
N ASP A 66 -1.49 8.10 -15.35
CA ASP A 66 -1.56 9.25 -14.46
C ASP A 66 -2.14 8.80 -13.11
N LYS A 67 -1.33 8.89 -12.05
CA LYS A 67 -1.74 8.48 -10.70
C LYS A 67 -2.61 9.53 -10.01
N GLU A 68 -2.47 10.80 -10.36
CA GLU A 68 -3.20 11.91 -9.73
C GLU A 68 -4.64 11.98 -10.27
N ALA A 69 -4.86 11.54 -11.51
CA ALA A 69 -6.20 11.45 -12.09
C ALA A 69 -7.06 10.33 -11.48
N GLU A 70 -6.46 9.33 -10.83
CA GLU A 70 -7.11 8.11 -10.33
C GLU A 70 -7.41 8.13 -8.82
N VAL A 71 -7.17 9.26 -8.15
CA VAL A 71 -7.32 9.44 -6.69
C VAL A 71 -8.42 10.40 -6.29
#